data_AF-A0A2G6L0D9-F1
#
_entry.id   AF-A0A2G6L0D9-F1
#
_cell.length_a   1.000
_cell.length_b   1.000
_cell.length_c   1.000
_cell.angle_alpha   90.00
_cell.angle_beta   90.00
_cell.angle_gamma   90.00
#
_symmetry.space_group_name_H-M   'P 1'
#
loop_
_entity.id
_entity.type
_entity.pdbx_description
1 polymer ?
#
loop_
_entity_poly.entity_id
_entity_poly.type
_entity_poly.pdbx_seq_one_letter_code
_entity_poly.pdbx_strand_id
1 'polypeptide(L)' 'MKSIAEQLIEASNKAGHQPAGVEGESGSDWVLVDLIDVIVHIMLPETRSFYDLEKLWSMSPGDDQ' A
#
# COMPACT_ATOMS: atom_id res chain seq x y z
N MET A 1 5.22 -11.15 1.82
CA MET A 1 4.80 -9.86 1.22
C MET A 1 5.09 -9.79 -0.27
N LYS A 2 6.33 -10.09 -0.71
CA LYS A 2 6.70 -10.08 -2.14
C LYS A 2 5.71 -10.78 -3.07
N SER A 3 5.28 -12.00 -2.73
CA SER A 3 4.28 -12.74 -3.53
C SER A 3 2.91 -12.05 -3.63
N ILE A 4 2.48 -11.29 -2.61
CA ILE A 4 1.20 -10.54 -2.66
C ILE A 4 1.37 -9.31 -3.55
N ALA A 5 2.50 -8.60 -3.42
CA ALA A 5 2.81 -7.45 -4.27
C ALA A 5 2.93 -7.86 -5.75
N GLU A 6 3.62 -8.96 -6.04
CA GLU A 6 3.72 -9.51 -7.41
C GLU A 6 2.35 -9.87 -7.99
N GLN A 7 1.49 -10.54 -7.20
CA GLN A 7 0.12 -10.87 -7.63
C GLN A 7 -0.72 -9.61 -7.88
N LEU A 8 -0.60 -8.59 -7.02
CA LEU A 8 -1.27 -7.30 -7.21
C LEU A 8 -0.80 -6.64 -8.50
N ILE A 9 0.51 -6.59 -8.75
CA ILE A 9 1.10 -6.01 -9.96
C ILE A 9 0.61 -6.76 -11.20
N GLU A 10 0.62 -8.10 -11.18
CA GLU A 10 0.13 -8.91 -12.30
C GLU A 10 -1.35 -8.65 -12.57
N ALA A 11 -2.19 -8.63 -11.53
CA ALA A 11 -3.62 -8.36 -11.66
C ALA A 11 -3.89 -6.94 -12.19
N SER A 12 -3.17 -5.95 -11.67
CA SER A 12 -3.26 -4.55 -12.09
C SER A 12 -2.88 -4.39 -13.57
N ASN A 13 -1.78 -5.01 -14.00
CA ASN A 13 -1.37 -5.03 -15.40
C ASN A 13 -2.42 -5.68 -16.31
N LYS A 14 -3.01 -6.82 -15.90
CA LYS A 14 -4.09 -7.48 -16.65
C LYS A 14 -5.35 -6.61 -16.77
N ALA A 15 -5.59 -5.74 -15.79
CA ALA A 15 -6.68 -4.78 -15.80
C ALA A 15 -6.37 -3.49 -16.59
N GLY A 16 -5.15 -3.34 -17.13
CA GLY A 16 -4.73 -2.15 -17.87
C GLY A 16 -4.20 -1.01 -16.99
N HIS A 17 -3.96 -1.25 -15.71
CA HIS A 17 -3.40 -0.28 -14.77
C HIS A 17 -1.95 -0.65 -14.45
N GLN A 18 -1.00 -0.02 -15.14
CA GLN A 18 0.42 -0.25 -14.85
C GLN A 18 0.83 0.55 -13.59
N PRO A 19 1.50 -0.08 -12.61
CA PRO A 19 2.03 0.67 -11.48
C PRO A 19 3.04 1.72 -11.91
N ALA A 20 2.92 2.93 -11.35
CA ALA A 20 3.89 4.01 -11.54
C ALA A 20 5.19 3.73 -10.76
N GLY A 21 5.09 3.03 -9.63
CA GLY A 21 6.22 2.69 -8.78
C GLY A 21 5.90 1.55 -7.82
N VAL A 22 6.94 0.84 -7.41
CA VAL A 22 6.90 -0.16 -6.36
C VAL A 22 8.08 0.08 -5.43
N GLU A 23 7.79 0.28 -4.14
CA GLU A 23 8.81 0.50 -3.12
C GLU A 23 8.78 -0.62 -2.06
N GLY A 24 9.93 -0.93 -1.49
CA GLY A 24 10.12 -1.99 -0.51
C GLY A 24 11.05 -3.10 -1.02
N GLU A 25 12.08 -3.41 -0.25
CA GLU A 25 13.09 -4.41 -0.62
C GLU A 25 12.65 -5.86 -0.34
N SER A 26 13.43 -6.81 -0.85
CA SER A 26 13.22 -8.23 -0.52
C SER A 26 13.45 -8.46 0.96
N GLY A 27 12.41 -8.87 1.68
CA GLY A 27 12.42 -9.04 3.14
C GLY A 27 11.89 -7.82 3.91
N SER A 28 11.43 -6.76 3.23
CA SER A 28 10.75 -5.64 3.88
C SER A 28 9.40 -6.05 4.47
N ASP A 29 9.08 -5.50 5.65
CA ASP A 29 7.78 -5.66 6.32
C ASP A 29 6.69 -4.73 5.79
N TRP A 30 7.05 -3.90 4.80
CA TRP A 30 6.18 -2.97 4.12
C TRP A 30 6.57 -2.85 2.64
N VAL A 31 5.59 -3.07 1.77
CA VAL A 31 5.66 -2.78 0.34
C VAL A 31 4.59 -1.75 -0.03
N LEU A 32 4.97 -0.77 -0.85
CA LEU A 32 4.06 0.22 -1.43
C LEU A 32 3.96 -0.01 -2.94
N VAL A 33 2.74 -0.02 -3.47
CA VAL A 33 2.47 -0.05 -4.91
C VAL A 33 1.66 1.19 -5.28
N ASP A 34 2.25 2.03 -6.12
CA ASP A 34 1.64 3.26 -6.62
C ASP A 34 0.92 2.98 -7.94
N LEU A 35 -0.40 3.16 -7.96
CA LEU A 35 -1.28 3.03 -9.13
C LEU A 35 -1.82 4.40 -9.59
N ILE A 36 -1.14 5.50 -9.26
CA ILE A 36 -1.49 6.89 -9.58
C ILE A 36 -2.74 7.37 -8.84
N ASP A 37 -3.90 6.79 -9.15
CA ASP A 37 -5.19 7.14 -8.52
C ASP A 37 -5.35 6.48 -7.14
N VAL A 38 -4.65 5.37 -6.92
CA VAL A 38 -4.71 4.55 -5.69
C VAL A 38 -3.31 4.16 -5.28
N ILE A 39 -3.00 4.28 -3.98
CA ILE A 39 -1.77 3.75 -3.38
C ILE A 39 -2.13 2.55 -2.51
N VAL A 40 -1.52 1.40 -2.79
CA VAL A 40 -1.75 0.18 -2.03
C VAL A 40 -0.58 -0.06 -1.08
N HIS A 41 -0.89 -0.14 0.21
CA HIS A 41 0.07 -0.47 1.26
C HIS A 41 -0.09 -1.93 1.68
N ILE A 42 0.95 -2.74 1.50
CA ILE A 42 1.00 -4.15 1.91
C ILE A 42 1.97 -4.27 3.07
N MET A 43 1.46 -4.57 4.27
CA MET A 43 2.23 -4.57 5.52
C MET A 43 2.04 -5.86 6.30
N LEU A 44 3.05 -6.26 7.08
CA LEU A 44 2.83 -7.24 8.16
C LEU A 44 1.92 -6.66 9.25
N PRO A 45 1.21 -7.51 10.02
CA PRO A 45 0.32 -7.05 11.07
C PRO A 45 1.00 -6.15 12.12
N GLU A 46 2.24 -6.48 12.51
CA GLU A 46 3.01 -5.70 13.48
C GLU A 46 3.36 -4.31 12.95
N THR A 47 3.84 -4.22 11.71
CA THR A 47 4.16 -2.97 11.01
C THR A 47 2.92 -2.11 10.82
N ARG A 48 1.80 -2.72 10.40
CA ARG A 48 0.51 -2.04 10.23
C ARG A 48 0.02 -1.45 11.55
N SER A 49 0.12 -2.22 12.64
CA SER A 49 -0.26 -1.76 13.98
C SER A 49 0.66 -0.64 14.49
N PHE A 50 1.96 -0.71 14.19
CA PHE A 50 2.93 0.31 14.59
C PHE A 50 2.68 1.65 13.89
N TYR A 51 2.43 1.64 12.57
CA TYR A 51 2.22 2.87 11.79
C TYR A 51 0.78 3.39 11.85
N ASP A 52 -0.22 2.50 11.99
CA ASP A 52 -1.64 2.83 12.20
C ASP A 52 -2.16 3.91 11.25
N LEU A 53 -1.82 3.77 9.96
CA LEU A 53 -2.13 4.75 8.92
C LEU A 53 -3.64 4.97 8.78
N GLU A 54 -4.46 3.98 9.15
CA GLU A 54 -5.91 4.08 9.18
C GLU A 54 -6.42 5.25 10.02
N LYS A 55 -5.71 5.64 11.09
CA LYS A 55 -6.06 6.83 11.86
C LYS A 55 -5.92 8.10 11.02
N LEU A 56 -4.85 8.22 10.23
CA LEU A 56 -4.63 9.39 9.38
C LEU A 56 -5.72 9.53 8.31
N TRP A 57 -6.15 8.40 7.73
CA TRP A 57 -7.16 8.41 6.66
C TRP A 57 -8.60 8.38 7.15
N SER A 58 -8.83 8.12 8.43
CA SER A 58 -10.17 8.20 9.05
C SER A 58 -10.49 9.59 9.57
N MET A 59 -9.52 10.49 9.64
CA MET A 59 -9.74 11.90 9.94
C MET A 59 -10.45 12.57 8.77
N SER A 60 -11.66 13.06 9.03
CA SER A 60 -12.33 14.00 8.15
C SER A 60 -11.68 15.38 8.27
N PRO A 61 -11.64 16.20 7.20
CA PRO A 61 -11.21 17.58 7.30
C PRO A 61 -12.04 18.32 8.37
N GLY A 62 -11.42 18.63 9.52
CA GLY A 62 -12.08 19.29 10.65
C GLY A 62 -12.08 18.53 11.98
N ASP A 63 -11.58 17.28 12.02
CA ASP A 63 -11.55 16.45 13.23
C ASP A 63 -10.50 16.89 14.29
N ASP A 64 -9.76 17.98 14.03
CA ASP A 64 -8.81 18.62 14.95
C ASP A 64 -9.46 19.65 15.90
N GLN A 65 -10.79 19.68 16.03
CA GLN A 65 -11.52 20.62 16.91
C GLN A 65 -12.00 20.00 18.23
#